data_AF-A0A966J807-F1
#
_entry.id   AF-A0A966J807-F1
#
_cell.length_a   1.000
_cell.length_b   1.000
_cell.length_c   1.000
_cell.angle_alpha   90.00
_cell.angle_beta   90.00
_cell.angle_gamma   90.00
#
_symmetry.space_group_name_H-M   'P 1'
#
loop_
_entity.id
_entity.type
_entity.pdbx_description
1 polymer ?
#
loop_
_entity_poly.entity_id
_entity_poly.type
_entity_poly.pdbx_seq_one_letter_code
_entity_poly.pdbx_strand_id
1 'polypeptide(L)' 'MATIDLSGLVRPQLVEATKREDSPNLAEFRLQPLERGFGHTLGNAMRRLLLSSLRGSAVWAFRIDGVV' A
#
# COMPACT_ATOMS: atom_id res chain seq x y z
N MET A 1 12.81 15.23 -24.95
CA MET A 1 12.19 14.63 -23.75
C MET A 1 10.73 15.06 -23.77
N ALA A 2 9.79 14.17 -24.10
CA ALA A 2 8.39 14.55 -24.27
C ALA A 2 7.78 14.85 -22.89
N THR A 3 7.27 16.07 -22.71
CA THR A 3 6.47 16.47 -21.56
C THR A 3 5.14 15.74 -21.63
N ILE A 4 4.92 14.83 -20.68
CA ILE A 4 3.64 14.12 -20.52
C ILE A 4 2.62 15.14 -20.01
N ASP A 5 1.57 15.38 -20.79
CA ASP A 5 0.43 16.21 -20.38
C ASP A 5 -0.54 15.37 -19.53
N LEU A 6 -0.76 15.82 -18.29
CA LEU A 6 -1.58 15.16 -17.27
C LEU A 6 -2.81 15.98 -16.89
N SER A 7 -3.07 17.09 -17.60
CA SER A 7 -4.10 18.08 -17.23
C SER A 7 -5.54 17.56 -17.31
N GLY A 8 -5.80 16.48 -18.07
CA GLY A 8 -7.14 15.89 -18.25
C GLY A 8 -7.48 14.69 -17.36
N LEU A 9 -6.60 14.25 -16.46
CA LEU A 9 -6.85 13.05 -15.64
C LEU A 9 -7.68 13.37 -14.38
N VAL A 10 -8.67 12.54 -14.10
CA VAL A 10 -9.38 12.57 -12.81
C VAL A 10 -8.42 12.20 -11.67
N ARG A 11 -8.28 13.14 -10.73
CA ARG A 11 -7.52 12.92 -9.49
C ARG A 11 -8.43 12.32 -8.41
N PRO A 12 -7.95 11.33 -7.64
CA PRO A 12 -8.67 10.89 -6.45
C PRO A 12 -8.72 12.03 -5.43
N GLN A 13 -9.92 12.33 -4.94
CA GLN A 13 -10.17 13.47 -4.03
C GLN A 13 -10.52 12.99 -2.63
N LEU A 14 -11.10 11.81 -2.52
CA LEU A 14 -11.54 11.22 -1.27
C LEU A 14 -10.69 10.01 -0.93
N VAL A 15 -10.17 10.00 0.29
CA VAL A 15 -9.56 8.84 0.93
C VAL A 15 -10.31 8.60 2.24
N GLU A 16 -11.28 7.70 2.21
CA GLU A 16 -11.98 7.26 3.41
C GLU A 16 -11.16 6.14 4.06
N ALA A 17 -10.84 6.29 5.34
CA ALA A 17 -10.19 5.27 6.13
C ALA A 17 -11.21 4.70 7.12
N THR A 18 -11.51 3.41 7.02
CA THR A 18 -12.37 2.71 7.98
C THR A 18 -11.49 1.91 8.94
N LYS A 19 -11.58 2.25 10.22
CA LYS A 19 -10.94 1.47 11.29
C LYS A 19 -11.94 0.44 11.79
N ARG A 20 -11.51 -0.82 11.83
CA ARG A 20 -12.31 -1.91 12.40
C ARG A 20 -11.95 -2.06 13.88
N GLU A 21 -12.93 -1.88 14.77
CA GLU A 21 -12.71 -1.94 16.22
C GLU A 21 -12.37 -3.36 16.70
N ASP A 22 -12.82 -4.37 15.97
CA ASP A 22 -12.60 -5.80 16.22
C ASP A 22 -11.24 -6.30 15.74
N SER A 23 -10.51 -5.52 14.93
CA SER A 23 -9.21 -5.92 14.40
C SER A 23 -8.20 -4.76 14.41
N PRO A 24 -7.38 -4.62 15.47
CA PRO A 24 -6.47 -3.49 15.63
C PRO A 24 -5.37 -3.44 14.56
N ASN A 25 -5.13 -4.53 13.84
CA ASN A 25 -4.10 -4.67 12.81
C ASN A 25 -4.66 -4.61 11.38
N LEU A 26 -5.94 -4.30 11.21
CA LEU A 26 -6.60 -4.19 9.91
C LEU A 26 -7.06 -2.74 9.65
N ALA A 27 -6.74 -2.23 8.46
CA ALA A 27 -7.22 -0.94 7.99
C ALA A 27 -7.76 -1.07 6.56
N GLU A 28 -8.89 -0.41 6.29
CA GLU A 28 -9.52 -0.38 4.98
C GLU A 28 -9.50 1.06 4.44
N PHE A 29 -9.08 1.23 3.19
CA PHE A 29 -9.02 2.53 2.52
C PHE A 29 -9.84 2.51 1.24
N ARG A 30 -10.70 3.51 1.06
CA ARG A 30 -11.50 3.68 -0.16
C ARG A 30 -11.09 4.97 -0.86
N LEU A 31 -10.60 4.83 -2.10
CA LEU A 31 -10.19 5.95 -2.95
C LEU A 31 -11.18 6.17 -4.09
N GLN A 32 -11.68 7.39 -4.22
CA GLN A 32 -12.56 7.78 -5.32
C GLN A 32 -12.49 9.30 -5.62
N PRO A 33 -12.85 9.74 -6.83
CA PRO A 33 -13.05 8.94 -8.05
C PRO A 33 -11.71 8.51 -8.67
N LEU A 34 -11.73 7.45 -9.50
CA LEU A 34 -10.58 6.99 -10.26
C LEU A 34 -10.96 6.81 -11.73
N GLU A 35 -10.05 7.17 -12.62
CA GLU A 35 -10.18 6.87 -14.04
C GLU A 35 -10.32 5.36 -14.29
N ARG A 36 -11.01 5.00 -15.36
CA ARG A 36 -11.14 3.60 -15.77
C ARG A 36 -9.75 2.98 -15.94
N GLY A 37 -9.53 1.86 -15.27
CA GLY A 37 -8.26 1.11 -15.31
C GLY A 37 -7.21 1.58 -14.30
N PHE A 38 -7.30 2.80 -13.75
CA PHE A 38 -6.32 3.30 -12.77
C PHE A 38 -6.39 2.57 -11.44
N GLY A 39 -7.54 2.01 -11.07
CA GLY A 39 -7.69 1.20 -9.85
C GLY A 39 -6.72 0.02 -9.81
N HIS A 40 -6.54 -0.70 -10.93
CA HIS A 40 -5.58 -1.80 -11.01
C HIS A 40 -4.13 -1.33 -10.94
N THR A 41 -3.79 -0.27 -11.68
CA THR A 41 -2.45 0.30 -11.67
C THR A 41 -2.04 0.77 -10.28
N LEU A 42 -2.90 1.57 -9.63
CA LEU A 42 -2.65 2.10 -8.30
C LEU A 42 -2.64 1.00 -7.24
N GLY A 43 -3.64 0.09 -7.26
CA GLY A 43 -3.75 -1.00 -6.29
C GLY A 43 -2.57 -1.97 -6.37
N ASN A 44 -2.15 -2.35 -7.59
CA ASN A 44 -0.98 -3.21 -7.76
C ASN A 44 0.32 -2.51 -7.33
N ALA A 45 0.49 -1.23 -7.65
CA ALA A 45 1.64 -0.45 -7.19
C ALA A 45 1.68 -0.38 -5.66
N MET A 46 0.56 -0.06 -5.00
CA MET A 46 0.47 -0.01 -3.54
C MET A 46 0.73 -1.38 -2.91
N ARG A 47 0.14 -2.47 -3.43
CA ARG A 47 0.41 -3.83 -2.96
C ARG A 47 1.91 -4.15 -2.99
N ARG A 48 2.59 -3.82 -4.10
CA ARG A 48 4.03 -4.05 -4.23
C ARG A 48 4.84 -3.22 -3.24
N LEU A 49 4.51 -1.93 -3.10
CA LEU A 49 5.22 -1.04 -2.17
C LEU A 49 5.04 -1.47 -0.71
N LEU A 50 3.81 -1.78 -0.31
CA LEU A 50 3.49 -2.17 1.07
C LEU A 50 4.11 -3.52 1.45
N LEU A 51 4.16 -4.48 0.53
CA LEU A 51 4.69 -5.82 0.82
C LEU A 51 6.21 -5.93 0.65
N SER A 52 6.82 -5.11 -0.21
CA SER A 52 8.23 -5.28 -0.60
C SER A 52 9.15 -4.15 -0.17
N SER A 53 8.62 -2.97 0.15
CA SER A 53 9.44 -1.76 0.35
C SER A 53 9.17 -1.06 1.67
N LEU A 54 8.26 -1.61 2.48
CA LEU A 54 8.04 -1.10 3.82
C LEU A 54 9.23 -1.48 4.71
N ARG A 55 9.90 -0.47 5.26
CA ARG A 55 10.97 -0.71 6.24
C ARG A 55 10.35 -1.26 7.52
N GLY A 56 10.91 -2.35 8.01
CA GLY A 56 10.55 -2.99 9.25
C GLY A 56 11.76 -3.59 9.94
N SER A 57 11.53 -4.20 11.09
CA SER A 57 12.53 -5.01 11.78
C SER A 57 11.94 -6.39 12.02
N ALA A 58 12.77 -7.42 11.87
CA ALA A 58 12.41 -8.80 12.14
C ALA A 58 13.59 -9.50 12.81
N VAL A 59 13.28 -10.51 13.60
CA VAL A 59 14.32 -11.41 14.13
C VAL A 59 14.93 -12.15 12.96
N TRP A 60 16.23 -11.95 12.74
CA TRP A 60 16.94 -12.58 11.62
C TRP A 60 17.69 -13.84 12.04
N ALA A 61 18.15 -13.91 13.30
CA ALA A 61 18.80 -15.06 13.88
C ALA A 61 18.76 -15.01 15.41
N PHE A 62 18.88 -16.18 16.01
CA PHE A 62 19.19 -16.36 17.42
C PHE A 62 20.16 -17.54 17.58
N ARG A 63 20.93 -17.56 18.68
CA ARG A 63 21.80 -18.67 19.06
C ARG A 63 21.37 -19.19 20.42
N ILE A 64 21.31 -20.51 20.57
CA ILE A 64 21.10 -21.18 21.84
C ILE A 64 22.32 -22.04 22.11
N ASP A 65 22.98 -21.80 23.23
CA ASP A 65 24.15 -22.58 23.62
C ASP A 65 23.71 -24.00 24.05
N GLY A 66 24.40 -25.02 23.53
CA GLY A 66 24.18 -26.42 23.90
C GLY A 66 23.12 -27.18 23.08
N VAL A 67 22.53 -26.58 22.05
CA VAL A 67 21.64 -27.26 21.09
C VAL A 67 22.43 -27.56 19.82
N VAL A 68 22.56 -28.84 19.48
CA VAL A 68 23.25 -29.37 18.28
C VAL A 68 22.29 -29.55 17.12
#